data_AF-A0A6L7YIG1-F1
#
_entry.id   AF-A0A6L7YIG1-F1
#
_cell.length_a   1.000
_cell.length_b   1.000
_cell.length_c   1.000
_cell.angle_alpha   90.00
_cell.angle_beta   90.00
_cell.angle_gamma   90.00
#
_symmetry.space_group_name_H-M   'P 1'
#
loop_
_entity.id
_entity.type
_entity.pdbx_description
1 polymer ?
#
loop_
_entity_poly.entity_id
_entity_poly.type
_entity_poly.pdbx_seq_one_letter_code
_entity_poly.pdbx_strand_id
1 'polypeptide(L)' 'MPRLLEFLRRSGAAIDPACGMEVDRGDPPGGSTIHEGETYYFCARGCRLSFEEDPASYLSGEKREEM' A
#
# COMPACT_ATOMS: atom_id res chain seq x y z
N MET A 1 -11.66 -2.20 34.13
CA MET A 1 -12.22 -3.06 33.05
C MET A 1 -13.25 -2.22 32.33
N PRO A 2 -13.18 -1.93 31.02
CA PRO A 2 -12.30 -2.42 29.94
C PRO A 2 -11.29 -1.31 29.55
N ARG A 3 -10.27 -1.45 28.68
CA ARG A 3 -9.79 -2.55 27.86
C ARG A 3 -8.27 -2.31 27.74
N LEU A 4 -7.49 -3.25 28.26
CA LEU A 4 -6.02 -3.28 28.26
C LEU A 4 -5.43 -3.46 26.84
N LEU A 5 -6.03 -2.87 25.80
CA LEU A 5 -5.73 -3.14 24.38
C LEU A 5 -5.99 -1.94 23.45
N GLU A 6 -5.74 -0.70 23.90
CA GLU A 6 -5.70 0.43 22.97
C GLU A 6 -4.30 0.54 22.35
N PHE A 7 -4.18 -0.02 21.15
CA PHE A 7 -3.21 0.40 20.14
C PHE A 7 -1.73 0.15 20.45
N LEU A 8 -1.37 -1.11 20.67
CA LEU A 8 -0.13 -1.66 20.06
C LEU A 8 -0.22 -1.65 18.52
N ARG A 9 -0.82 -0.62 17.92
CA ARG A 9 -0.93 -0.50 16.47
C ARG A 9 0.28 0.31 16.03
N ARG A 10 1.43 -0.36 16.01
CA ARG A 10 2.45 -0.04 15.00
C ARG A 10 1.81 -0.39 13.65
N SER A 11 0.88 0.44 13.20
CA SER A 11 0.49 0.45 11.80
C SER A 11 1.76 0.76 11.02
N GLY A 12 2.33 -0.25 10.37
CA GLY A 12 3.45 -0.02 9.48
C GLY A 12 3.02 0.94 8.37
N ALA A 13 3.88 1.88 8.00
CA ALA A 13 3.72 2.64 6.79
C ALA A 13 4.03 1.75 5.56
N ALA A 14 3.18 1.82 4.54
CA ALA A 14 3.45 1.31 3.19
C ALA A 14 3.54 2.49 2.22
N ILE A 15 4.20 2.29 1.10
CA ILE A 15 4.19 3.25 0.01
C ILE A 15 3.19 2.76 -1.03
N ASP A 16 2.27 3.65 -1.42
CA ASP A 16 1.35 3.42 -2.52
C ASP A 16 2.15 3.41 -3.83
N PRO A 17 2.20 2.29 -4.58
CA PRO A 17 2.96 2.20 -5.83
C PRO A 17 2.40 3.07 -6.96
N ALA A 18 1.12 3.48 -6.88
CA ALA A 18 0.49 4.30 -7.91
C ALA A 18 0.85 5.78 -7.81
N CYS A 19 1.03 6.30 -6.58
CA CYS A 19 1.28 7.73 -6.35
C CYS A 19 2.52 8.06 -5.51
N GLY A 20 3.16 7.05 -4.91
CA GLY A 20 4.32 7.22 -4.02
C GLY A 20 3.98 7.74 -2.63
N MET A 21 2.69 7.84 -2.27
CA MET A 21 2.26 8.35 -0.97
C MET A 21 2.42 7.31 0.13
N GLU A 22 2.82 7.75 1.31
CA GLU A 22 2.83 6.91 2.50
C GLU A 22 1.40 6.64 3.00
N VAL A 23 1.06 5.37 3.22
CA VAL A 23 -0.25 4.87 3.61
C VAL A 23 -0.13 3.97 4.85
N ASP A 24 -1.07 4.13 5.78
CA ASP A 24 -1.18 3.29 6.97
C ASP A 24 -1.62 1.86 6.58
N ARG A 25 -0.79 0.85 6.82
CA ARG A 25 -1.14 -0.56 6.53
C ARG A 25 -2.24 -1.11 7.42
N GLY A 26 -2.40 -0.51 8.60
CA GLY A 26 -3.46 -0.92 9.51
C GLY A 26 -4.82 -0.51 8.97
N ASP A 27 -4.95 0.72 8.48
CA ASP A 27 -6.19 1.28 7.94
C ASP A 27 -5.95 2.03 6.62
N PRO A 28 -5.70 1.32 5.51
CA PRO A 28 -5.43 1.96 4.23
C PRO A 28 -6.74 2.54 3.64
N PRO A 29 -6.85 3.87 3.43
CA PRO A 29 -8.09 4.48 2.91
C PRO A 29 -8.47 4.00 1.50
N GLY A 30 -7.51 3.60 0.68
CA GLY A 30 -7.73 2.99 -0.63
C GLY A 30 -7.92 1.47 -0.62
N GLY A 31 -7.76 0.84 0.54
CA GLY A 31 -7.74 -0.61 0.70
C GLY A 31 -6.37 -1.22 0.39
N SER A 32 -6.34 -2.55 0.34
CA SER A 32 -5.18 -3.33 -0.08
C SER A 32 -5.57 -4.27 -1.21
N THR A 33 -4.58 -4.69 -2.00
CA THR A 33 -4.72 -5.72 -3.04
C THR A 33 -3.53 -6.66 -2.99
N ILE A 34 -3.70 -7.89 -3.44
CA ILE A 34 -2.63 -8.89 -3.52
C ILE A 34 -2.23 -9.04 -4.99
N HIS A 35 -0.96 -8.80 -5.30
CA HIS A 35 -0.40 -8.98 -6.64
C HIS A 35 0.89 -9.78 -6.54
N GLU A 36 1.01 -10.86 -7.32
CA GLU A 36 2.16 -11.80 -7.28
C GLU A 36 2.51 -12.36 -5.89
N GLY A 37 1.52 -12.44 -4.99
CA GLY A 37 1.72 -12.90 -3.61
C GLY A 37 2.19 -11.82 -2.64
N GLU A 38 2.41 -10.59 -3.10
CA GLU A 38 2.70 -9.43 -2.25
C GLU A 38 1.45 -8.57 -2.02
N THR A 39 1.31 -8.04 -0.79
CA THR A 39 0.19 -7.16 -0.42
C THR A 39 0.58 -5.71 -0.61
N TYR A 40 -0.13 -5.03 -1.50
CA TYR A 40 0.00 -3.60 -1.79
C TYR A 40 -1.10 -2.80 -1.11
N TYR A 41 -0.77 -1.59 -0.68
CA TYR A 41 -1.66 -0.69 0.06
C TYR A 41 -1.81 0.62 -0.71
N PHE A 42 -3.02 1.18 -0.73
CA PHE A 42 -3.33 2.35 -1.54
C PHE A 42 -3.92 3.47 -0.69
N CYS A 43 -3.57 4.71 -1.05
CA CYS A 43 -4.11 5.90 -0.41
C CYS A 43 -5.57 6.19 -0.82
N ALA A 44 -6.00 5.71 -1.99
CA ALA A 44 -7.35 5.90 -2.48
C ALA A 44 -7.84 4.71 -3.33
N ARG A 45 -9.16 4.55 -3.41
CA ARG A 45 -9.76 3.53 -4.30
C ARG A 45 -9.36 3.71 -5.76
N GLY A 46 -9.17 4.96 -6.19
CA GLY A 46 -8.68 5.28 -7.54
C GLY A 46 -7.28 4.69 -7.80
N CYS A 47 -6.33 4.88 -6.87
CA CYS A 47 -4.99 4.32 -6.96
C CYS A 47 -5.00 2.79 -7.03
N ARG A 48 -5.85 2.15 -6.22
CA ARG A 48 -6.02 0.69 -6.27
C ARG A 48 -6.57 0.22 -7.61
N LEU A 49 -7.57 0.90 -8.16
CA LEU A 49 -8.15 0.52 -9.46
C LEU A 49 -7.14 0.70 -10.60
N SER A 50 -6.42 1.83 -10.65
CA SER A 50 -5.38 2.05 -11.66
C SER A 50 -4.27 1.00 -11.56
N PHE A 51 -3.88 0.64 -10.34
CA PHE A 51 -2.93 -0.45 -10.12
C PHE A 51 -3.48 -1.83 -10.52
N GLU A 52 -4.78 -2.09 -10.33
CA GLU A 52 -5.40 -3.33 -10.79
C GLU A 52 -5.48 -3.41 -12.33
N GLU A 53 -5.57 -2.27 -13.03
CA GLU A 53 -5.57 -2.18 -14.49
C GLU A 53 -4.18 -2.43 -15.11
N ASP A 54 -3.13 -1.84 -14.54
CA ASP A 54 -1.75 -2.00 -15.03
C ASP A 54 -0.72 -2.07 -13.89
N PRO A 55 -0.69 -3.17 -13.12
CA PRO A 55 0.20 -3.30 -11.97
C PRO A 55 1.67 -3.36 -12.40
N ALA A 56 1.94 -3.96 -13.55
CA ALA A 56 3.29 -4.09 -14.08
C ALA A 56 3.96 -2.73 -14.32
N SER A 57 3.23 -1.72 -14.80
CA SER A 57 3.77 -0.37 -15.01
C SER A 57 4.12 0.37 -13.70
N TYR A 58 3.42 0.05 -12.60
CA TYR A 58 3.72 0.62 -11.28
C TYR A 58 4.81 -0.16 -10.53
N LEU A 59 4.93 -1.47 -10.77
CA LEU A 59 5.90 -2.36 -10.13
C LEU A 59 7.22 -2.47 -10.87
N SER A 60 7.25 -2.24 -12.19
CA SER A 60 8.44 -2.38 -13.03
C SER A 60 9.59 -1.48 -12.61
N GLY A 61 9.34 -0.44 -11.79
CA GLY A 61 10.39 0.24 -11.05
C GLY A 61 11.55 0.73 -11.92
N GLU A 62 11.31 1.07 -13.20
CA GLU A 62 12.29 1.57 -14.20
C GLU A 62 12.85 2.97 -13.85
N LYS A 63 13.05 3.23 -12.56
CA LYS A 63 14.02 4.18 -12.07
C LYS A 63 14.69 3.67 -10.78
N ARG A 64 15.34 2.51 -10.84
CA ARG A 64 16.44 2.14 -9.92
C ARG A 64 17.37 1.07 -10.50
N GLU A 65 17.85 1.28 -11.72
CA GLU A 65 19.17 0.80 -12.14
C GLU A 65 20.08 2.02 -12.30
N GLU A 66 20.95 2.26 -11.32
CA GLU A 66 22.31 2.74 -11.58
C GLU A 66 23.15 2.52 -10.31
N MET A 67 23.87 1.39 -10.27
CA MET A 67 25.31 1.41 -10.00
C MET A 67 25.99 0.14 -10.50
#